data_AF-R4RMI3-F1
#
_entry.id   AF-R4RMI3-F1
#
_cell.length_a   1.000
_cell.length_b   1.000
_cell.length_c   1.000
_cell.angle_alpha   90.00
_cell.angle_beta   90.00
_cell.angle_gamma   90.00
#
_symmetry.space_group_name_H-M   'P 1'
#
loop_
_entity.id
_entity.type
_entity.pdbx_description
1 polymer ?
#
loop_
_entity_poly.entity_id
_entity_poly.type
_entity_poly.pdbx_seq_one_letter_code
_entity_poly.pdbx_strand_id
1 'polypeptide(L)'
;MLLIIIFNFVPSINANSSFFHSQNKTKIKLADYETLKQEWLATQPKMKRYDIPVLSKESIPEILKYFNIKTSTPYGLDGKPTYNSYTENYMYWYFKNPPAGLICAFFKVRQNPFKEQYPTSGYKYTLDDLLKYEIAIEETFVFWDANKQPPQTNVNITFVKQDIYASDNKEKAINEYLIKNKIIQEPKLIKLGCYNATPTTGLVVPLPSINYTTHEKDNEIKNWLFQAQKYINHKTSSKEIQFPRLWSDKPFTYKIVPKIDFYETGFTENGNGYRAYNEMIERNTIQGESIQKAPGKYYCKPTINMNKIPYVTDGVELVFSEPVSVLEPPQQQQIEAIYFDDGIRFFPESSQTYTIEDLLKLSNGAKNIYLFSFNTKKRIKSIELPDAIDPYQAIRDWKRENNLYTFPPLVQEDDDEERSENRDAYIEINSAAYKKIEIIFPIKIVKHTFETTDCCYYLVCKNDTLQIKLAEQYRDAYGNWMDQCYIKPGISYSAQEIRNKFGRSSRDIYNQVGEKCRYRYVTNTFIDDWYVNGIECSGWNITFSNFYDTTPPPKKPQEMCCSFFHNI
;
A
#
# COMPACT_ATOMS: atom_id res chain seq x y z
N MET A 1 -66.52 -19.98 -27.14
CA MET A 1 -65.57 -19.62 -28.20
C MET A 1 -65.35 -18.11 -28.10
N LEU A 2 -64.31 -17.67 -27.39
CA LEU A 2 -64.08 -16.27 -27.03
C LEU A 2 -62.86 -15.77 -27.83
N LEU A 3 -63.11 -14.91 -28.82
CA LEU A 3 -62.10 -14.25 -29.66
C LEU A 3 -61.35 -13.20 -28.83
N ILE A 4 -60.02 -13.28 -28.78
CA ILE A 4 -59.16 -12.21 -28.26
C ILE A 4 -58.76 -11.31 -29.43
N ILE A 5 -59.19 -10.05 -29.37
CA ILE A 5 -58.78 -8.98 -30.30
C ILE A 5 -57.70 -8.16 -29.60
N ILE A 6 -56.53 -7.99 -30.23
CA ILE A 6 -55.46 -7.11 -29.74
C ILE A 6 -55.59 -5.75 -30.42
N PHE A 7 -55.83 -4.69 -29.65
CA PHE A 7 -55.78 -3.29 -30.10
C PHE A 7 -54.42 -2.67 -29.75
N ASN A 8 -53.77 -2.03 -30.73
CA ASN A 8 -52.69 -1.08 -30.48
C ASN A 8 -53.29 0.33 -30.42
N PHE A 9 -53.08 1.02 -29.30
CA PHE A 9 -53.33 2.46 -29.16
C PHE A 9 -52.04 3.24 -29.42
N VAL A 10 -52.14 4.33 -30.20
CA VAL A 10 -51.19 5.45 -30.25
C VAL A 10 -52.02 6.75 -30.17
N PRO A 11 -51.58 7.79 -29.44
CA PRO A 11 -52.44 8.91 -29.04
C PRO A 11 -52.67 9.97 -30.14
N SER A 12 -53.96 10.33 -30.31
CA SER A 12 -54.61 11.67 -30.43
C SER A 12 -53.78 12.88 -30.89
N ILE A 13 -54.19 13.87 -31.70
CA ILE A 13 -55.46 14.61 -32.00
C ILE A 13 -55.16 15.35 -33.35
N ASN A 14 -56.00 15.54 -34.39
CA ASN A 14 -57.13 16.47 -34.49
C ASN A 14 -57.84 16.43 -35.87
N ALA A 15 -59.13 16.71 -35.81
CA ALA A 15 -60.19 16.60 -36.82
C ALA A 15 -60.00 17.52 -38.05
N ASN A 16 -60.60 17.31 -39.24
CA ASN A 16 -62.00 16.94 -39.47
C ASN A 16 -62.27 16.39 -40.90
N SER A 17 -63.12 15.37 -40.93
CA SER A 17 -64.16 15.06 -41.93
C SER A 17 -63.84 14.94 -43.43
N SER A 18 -63.69 13.71 -43.91
CA SER A 18 -64.77 13.07 -44.70
C SER A 18 -64.54 11.56 -44.78
N PHE A 19 -65.51 10.86 -44.21
CA PHE A 19 -65.58 9.42 -44.00
C PHE A 19 -65.87 8.67 -45.31
N PHE A 20 -65.32 7.46 -45.44
CA PHE A 20 -65.59 6.41 -46.45
C PHE A 20 -64.86 6.47 -47.81
N HIS A 21 -63.60 6.01 -47.85
CA HIS A 21 -63.13 4.93 -48.76
C HIS A 21 -61.62 4.71 -48.63
N SER A 22 -61.20 3.89 -47.66
CA SER A 22 -60.01 3.06 -47.86
C SER A 22 -60.36 1.65 -47.39
N GLN A 23 -60.87 0.82 -48.30
CA GLN A 23 -60.86 -0.61 -48.08
C GLN A 23 -59.40 -1.05 -48.00
N ASN A 24 -58.85 -1.13 -46.79
CA ASN A 24 -57.68 -1.94 -46.55
C ASN A 24 -58.09 -3.37 -46.90
N LYS A 25 -57.67 -3.86 -48.07
CA LYS A 25 -57.72 -5.29 -48.41
C LYS A 25 -56.79 -6.04 -47.46
N THR A 26 -57.20 -6.24 -46.22
CA THR A 26 -56.65 -7.33 -45.41
C THR A 26 -57.10 -8.62 -46.08
N LYS A 27 -56.17 -9.30 -46.74
CA LYS A 27 -56.39 -10.67 -47.21
C LYS A 27 -56.68 -11.51 -45.96
N ILE A 28 -57.95 -11.84 -45.73
CA ILE A 28 -58.32 -12.84 -44.72
C ILE A 28 -57.76 -14.17 -45.24
N LYS A 29 -56.66 -14.62 -44.62
CA LYS A 29 -56.07 -15.91 -44.91
C LYS A 29 -56.76 -16.94 -44.03
N LEU A 30 -57.60 -17.77 -44.64
CA LEU A 30 -58.12 -18.98 -44.00
C LEU A 30 -56.99 -20.00 -44.04
N ALA A 31 -56.30 -20.17 -42.91
CA ALA A 31 -55.30 -21.21 -42.72
C ALA A 31 -55.73 -22.05 -41.53
N ASP A 32 -55.41 -23.34 -41.56
CA ASP A 32 -55.62 -24.21 -40.42
C ASP A 32 -54.70 -23.82 -39.26
N TYR A 33 -55.05 -24.28 -38.06
CA TYR A 33 -54.37 -23.92 -36.82
C TYR A 33 -52.85 -24.24 -36.84
N GLU A 34 -52.46 -25.38 -37.42
CA GLU A 34 -51.05 -25.78 -37.48
C GLU A 34 -50.25 -24.92 -38.46
N THR A 35 -50.83 -24.60 -39.62
CA THR A 35 -50.21 -23.68 -40.59
C THR A 35 -49.98 -22.29 -39.96
N LEU A 36 -50.97 -21.73 -39.25
CA LEU A 36 -50.83 -20.43 -38.57
C LEU A 36 -49.76 -20.46 -37.47
N LYS A 37 -49.67 -21.56 -36.74
CA LYS A 37 -48.65 -21.78 -35.70
C LYS A 37 -47.24 -21.80 -36.28
N GLN A 38 -47.01 -22.54 -37.36
CA GLN A 38 -45.70 -22.62 -38.01
C GLN A 38 -45.29 -21.28 -38.62
N GLU A 39 -46.22 -20.57 -39.27
CA GLU A 39 -45.97 -19.24 -39.82
C GLU A 39 -45.61 -18.23 -38.73
N TRP A 40 -46.34 -18.24 -37.61
CA TRP A 40 -46.01 -17.37 -36.48
C TRP A 40 -44.64 -17.72 -35.91
N LEU A 41 -44.35 -18.99 -35.65
CA LEU A 41 -43.06 -19.42 -35.09
C LEU A 41 -41.88 -19.03 -36.02
N ALA A 42 -42.06 -19.12 -37.34
CA ALA A 42 -41.05 -18.72 -38.32
C ALA A 42 -40.70 -17.22 -38.28
N THR A 43 -41.62 -16.38 -37.79
CA THR A 43 -41.37 -14.94 -37.57
C THR A 43 -40.71 -14.62 -36.23
N GLN A 44 -40.64 -15.58 -35.31
CA GLN A 44 -40.04 -15.37 -34.00
C GLN A 44 -38.54 -15.69 -33.99
N PRO A 45 -37.78 -15.13 -33.03
CA PRO A 45 -36.43 -15.60 -32.77
C PRO A 45 -36.44 -17.09 -32.40
N LYS A 46 -35.51 -17.86 -32.98
CA LYS A 46 -35.31 -19.27 -32.64
C LYS A 46 -35.09 -19.43 -31.14
N MET A 47 -35.63 -20.51 -30.57
CA MET A 47 -35.42 -20.85 -29.16
C MET A 47 -33.91 -20.96 -28.89
N LYS A 48 -33.44 -20.27 -27.85
CA LYS A 48 -32.05 -20.40 -27.40
C LYS A 48 -31.97 -21.46 -26.32
N ARG A 49 -31.00 -22.34 -26.42
CA ARG A 49 -30.69 -23.34 -25.40
C ARG A 49 -29.33 -23.03 -24.82
N TYR A 50 -29.20 -23.15 -23.51
CA TYR A 50 -27.98 -22.89 -22.78
C TYR A 50 -27.65 -24.11 -21.93
N ASP A 51 -26.50 -24.72 -22.16
CA ASP A 51 -26.03 -25.87 -21.40
C ASP A 51 -24.93 -25.40 -20.42
N ILE A 52 -25.18 -25.61 -19.12
CA ILE A 52 -24.55 -24.86 -18.03
C ILE A 52 -23.94 -25.82 -16.99
N PRO A 53 -22.63 -26.18 -17.06
CA PRO A 53 -21.99 -26.99 -16.04
C PRO A 53 -21.77 -26.23 -14.71
N VAL A 54 -22.27 -26.74 -13.59
CA VAL A 54 -22.11 -26.16 -12.26
C VAL A 54 -21.42 -27.14 -11.31
N LEU A 55 -20.55 -26.61 -10.43
CA LEU A 55 -19.91 -27.40 -9.36
C LEU A 55 -20.85 -27.64 -8.17
N SER A 56 -21.80 -26.74 -7.96
CA SER A 56 -22.72 -26.75 -6.83
C SER A 56 -24.10 -26.28 -7.28
N LYS A 57 -25.15 -26.93 -6.77
CA LYS A 57 -26.54 -26.62 -7.12
C LYS A 57 -26.99 -25.28 -6.52
N GLU A 58 -26.38 -24.89 -5.43
CA GLU A 58 -26.57 -23.62 -4.72
C GLU A 58 -26.22 -22.41 -5.59
N SER A 59 -25.39 -22.60 -6.63
CA SER A 59 -25.04 -21.55 -7.58
C SER A 59 -26.20 -21.20 -8.52
N ILE A 60 -27.12 -22.14 -8.80
CA ILE A 60 -28.14 -22.03 -9.87
C ILE A 60 -29.04 -20.79 -9.74
N PRO A 61 -29.59 -20.44 -8.56
CA PRO A 61 -30.43 -19.25 -8.42
C PRO A 61 -29.71 -17.94 -8.78
N GLU A 62 -28.43 -17.80 -8.40
CA GLU A 62 -27.65 -16.60 -8.73
C GLU A 62 -27.34 -16.52 -10.24
N ILE A 63 -27.20 -17.67 -10.92
CA ILE A 63 -27.09 -17.72 -12.39
C ILE A 63 -28.35 -17.17 -13.04
N LEU A 64 -29.51 -17.70 -12.63
CA LEU A 64 -30.79 -17.32 -13.22
C LEU A 64 -31.09 -15.84 -12.98
N LYS A 65 -30.72 -15.31 -11.80
CA LYS A 65 -30.83 -13.88 -11.47
C LYS A 65 -30.05 -12.97 -12.42
N TYR A 66 -28.90 -13.41 -12.93
CA TYR A 66 -28.16 -12.68 -13.97
C TYR A 66 -28.97 -12.52 -15.27
N PHE A 67 -29.82 -13.48 -15.59
CA PHE A 67 -30.75 -13.43 -16.72
C PHE A 67 -32.06 -12.71 -16.39
N ASN A 68 -32.11 -11.94 -15.30
CA ASN A 68 -33.31 -11.32 -14.75
C ASN A 68 -34.42 -12.33 -14.42
N ILE A 69 -34.07 -13.58 -14.16
CA ILE A 69 -35.00 -14.64 -13.77
C ILE A 69 -34.97 -14.76 -12.24
N LYS A 70 -36.06 -14.35 -11.59
CA LYS A 70 -36.24 -14.53 -10.16
C LYS A 70 -36.90 -15.87 -9.88
N THR A 71 -36.17 -16.78 -9.25
CA THR A 71 -36.71 -18.05 -8.74
C THR A 71 -37.07 -17.90 -7.27
N SER A 72 -38.22 -18.43 -6.83
CA SER A 72 -38.47 -18.67 -5.40
C SER A 72 -37.53 -19.76 -4.88
N THR A 73 -37.35 -19.84 -3.56
CA THR A 73 -36.46 -20.76 -2.79
C THR A 73 -36.22 -22.13 -3.44
N PRO A 74 -35.05 -22.76 -3.23
CA PRO A 74 -34.59 -23.97 -3.95
C PRO A 74 -35.33 -25.25 -3.50
N TYR A 75 -36.66 -25.23 -3.48
CA TYR A 75 -37.45 -26.45 -3.39
C TYR A 75 -37.19 -27.28 -4.65
N GLY A 76 -36.74 -28.52 -4.48
CA GLY A 76 -36.62 -29.51 -5.56
C GLY A 76 -35.22 -29.67 -6.18
N LEU A 77 -34.19 -28.95 -5.72
CA LEU A 77 -32.80 -29.16 -6.17
C LEU A 77 -32.08 -30.29 -5.41
N ASP A 78 -32.56 -30.70 -4.24
CA ASP A 78 -31.93 -31.72 -3.38
C ASP A 78 -32.16 -33.17 -3.84
N GLY A 79 -32.96 -33.36 -4.90
CA GLY A 79 -33.39 -34.67 -5.36
C GLY A 79 -32.98 -35.00 -6.79
N LYS A 80 -33.93 -35.63 -7.50
CA LYS A 80 -33.80 -36.01 -8.91
C LYS A 80 -33.85 -34.77 -9.82
N PRO A 81 -33.42 -34.88 -11.09
CA PRO A 81 -33.40 -33.74 -11.99
C PRO A 81 -34.79 -33.15 -12.26
N THR A 82 -34.91 -31.83 -12.15
CA THR A 82 -36.19 -31.09 -12.15
C THR A 82 -36.30 -30.02 -13.23
N TYR A 83 -37.53 -29.55 -13.49
CA TYR A 83 -37.83 -28.38 -14.31
C TYR A 83 -38.99 -27.53 -13.75
N ASN A 84 -39.08 -26.28 -14.19
CA ASN A 84 -40.13 -25.34 -13.77
C ASN A 84 -41.45 -25.53 -14.53
N SER A 85 -42.56 -25.13 -13.92
CA SER A 85 -43.86 -25.08 -14.59
C SER A 85 -43.97 -23.88 -15.53
N TYR A 86 -44.93 -23.90 -16.47
CA TYR A 86 -45.15 -22.77 -17.38
C TYR A 86 -45.59 -21.49 -16.67
N THR A 87 -46.22 -21.59 -15.50
CA THR A 87 -46.80 -20.45 -14.78
C THR A 87 -45.97 -20.01 -13.58
N GLU A 88 -44.95 -20.76 -13.19
CA GLU A 88 -44.21 -20.51 -11.96
C GLU A 88 -42.70 -20.60 -12.18
N ASN A 89 -41.96 -19.85 -11.36
CA ASN A 89 -40.50 -19.75 -11.46
C ASN A 89 -39.75 -20.66 -10.47
N TYR A 90 -40.38 -21.73 -9.96
CA TYR A 90 -39.72 -22.71 -9.09
C TYR A 90 -39.62 -24.10 -9.74
N MET A 91 -38.60 -24.85 -9.36
CA MET A 91 -38.21 -26.12 -9.98
C MET A 91 -38.82 -27.31 -9.26
N TYR A 92 -39.94 -27.84 -9.76
CA TYR A 92 -40.69 -28.86 -9.03
C TYR A 92 -40.86 -30.19 -9.77
N TRP A 93 -40.96 -30.15 -11.10
CA TRP A 93 -41.37 -31.31 -11.87
C TRP A 93 -40.18 -32.19 -12.23
N TYR A 94 -40.28 -33.49 -12.01
CA TYR A 94 -39.18 -34.43 -12.27
C TYR A 94 -39.14 -34.90 -13.73
N PHE A 95 -37.94 -35.01 -14.30
CA PHE A 95 -37.73 -35.59 -15.62
C PHE A 95 -37.94 -37.11 -15.64
N LYS A 96 -38.44 -37.62 -16.78
CA LYS A 96 -38.35 -39.04 -17.15
C LYS A 96 -36.95 -39.34 -17.65
N ASN A 97 -36.32 -40.40 -17.14
CA ASN A 97 -35.02 -40.91 -17.60
C ASN A 97 -33.99 -39.78 -17.88
N PRO A 98 -33.67 -38.95 -16.87
CA PRO A 98 -32.81 -37.80 -17.09
C PRO A 98 -31.41 -38.25 -17.56
N PRO A 99 -30.80 -37.53 -18.51
CA PRO A 99 -29.41 -37.76 -18.90
C PRO A 99 -28.45 -37.74 -17.70
N ALA A 100 -27.36 -38.50 -17.79
CA ALA A 100 -26.35 -38.54 -16.74
C ALA A 100 -25.75 -37.15 -16.51
N GLY A 101 -25.66 -36.75 -15.24
CA GLY A 101 -25.16 -35.43 -14.85
C GLY A 101 -26.17 -34.29 -14.98
N LEU A 102 -27.40 -34.50 -15.47
CA LEU A 102 -28.41 -33.44 -15.47
C LEU A 102 -28.78 -33.08 -14.02
N ILE A 103 -28.84 -31.79 -13.70
CA ILE A 103 -29.32 -31.27 -12.40
C ILE A 103 -30.74 -30.73 -12.53
N CYS A 104 -30.96 -29.77 -13.43
CA CYS A 104 -32.29 -29.23 -13.69
C CYS A 104 -32.33 -28.50 -15.04
N ALA A 105 -33.52 -28.12 -15.50
CA ALA A 105 -33.70 -27.21 -16.63
C ALA A 105 -34.72 -26.11 -16.31
N PHE A 106 -34.38 -24.86 -16.61
CA PHE A 106 -35.31 -23.73 -16.56
C PHE A 106 -35.77 -23.39 -17.97
N PHE A 107 -37.09 -23.39 -18.19
CA PHE A 107 -37.72 -22.95 -19.42
C PHE A 107 -38.31 -21.56 -19.20
N LYS A 108 -37.73 -20.56 -19.86
CA LYS A 108 -38.27 -19.21 -19.92
C LYS A 108 -39.42 -19.20 -20.92
N VAL A 109 -40.56 -18.72 -20.45
CA VAL A 109 -41.83 -18.77 -21.17
C VAL A 109 -41.84 -17.82 -22.35
N ARG A 110 -42.26 -18.33 -23.51
CA ARG A 110 -42.62 -17.51 -24.68
C ARG A 110 -44.12 -17.25 -24.68
N GLN A 111 -44.50 -15.98 -24.58
CA GLN A 111 -45.89 -15.59 -24.80
C GLN A 111 -46.27 -15.85 -26.25
N ASN A 112 -47.35 -16.61 -26.45
CA ASN A 112 -47.83 -16.99 -27.78
C ASN A 112 -49.35 -16.78 -27.89
N PRO A 113 -49.86 -16.42 -29.08
CA PRO A 113 -51.29 -16.11 -29.27
C PRO A 113 -52.19 -17.35 -29.20
N PHE A 114 -51.60 -18.54 -29.24
CA PHE A 114 -52.29 -19.82 -29.25
C PHE A 114 -52.58 -20.37 -27.85
N LYS A 115 -52.05 -19.73 -26.80
CA LYS A 115 -52.13 -20.17 -25.40
C LYS A 115 -51.56 -21.58 -25.18
N GLU A 116 -50.64 -22.01 -26.05
CA GLU A 116 -49.95 -23.28 -25.88
C GLU A 116 -48.92 -23.18 -24.75
N GLN A 117 -48.82 -24.26 -23.98
CA GLN A 117 -47.91 -24.40 -22.86
C GLN A 117 -47.17 -25.72 -22.98
N TYR A 118 -45.93 -25.77 -22.51
CA TYR A 118 -45.26 -27.06 -22.33
C TYR A 118 -45.89 -27.80 -21.14
N PRO A 119 -45.95 -29.14 -21.19
CA PRO A 119 -46.68 -29.91 -20.18
C PRO A 119 -45.91 -30.02 -18.87
N THR A 120 -46.64 -30.11 -17.76
CA THR A 120 -46.07 -30.25 -16.41
C THR A 120 -46.52 -31.56 -15.78
N SER A 121 -45.61 -32.52 -15.69
CA SER A 121 -45.88 -33.83 -15.06
C SER A 121 -44.58 -34.51 -14.65
N GLY A 122 -44.54 -35.02 -13.42
CA GLY A 122 -43.38 -35.76 -12.91
C GLY A 122 -43.20 -37.09 -13.64
N TYR A 123 -41.97 -37.42 -14.00
CA TYR A 123 -41.55 -38.70 -14.60
C TYR A 123 -42.19 -39.06 -15.95
N LYS A 124 -42.88 -38.12 -16.59
CA LYS A 124 -43.57 -38.36 -17.86
C LYS A 124 -42.77 -37.91 -19.09
N TYR A 125 -42.08 -36.78 -18.99
CA TYR A 125 -41.38 -36.13 -20.11
C TYR A 125 -39.87 -36.15 -19.93
N THR A 126 -39.14 -36.46 -21.01
CA THR A 126 -37.69 -36.29 -21.08
C THR A 126 -37.34 -34.83 -21.40
N LEU A 127 -36.06 -34.45 -21.27
CA LEU A 127 -35.59 -33.12 -21.70
C LEU A 127 -35.90 -32.88 -23.18
N ASP A 128 -35.65 -33.86 -24.04
CA ASP A 128 -35.89 -33.77 -25.48
C ASP A 128 -37.38 -33.68 -25.84
N ASP A 129 -38.26 -34.25 -25.02
CA ASP A 129 -39.71 -34.08 -25.20
C ASP A 129 -40.16 -32.64 -24.94
N LEU A 130 -39.61 -32.00 -23.91
CA LEU A 130 -39.95 -30.61 -23.57
C LEU A 130 -39.34 -29.60 -24.55
N LEU A 131 -38.13 -29.86 -25.06
CA LEU A 131 -37.47 -28.99 -26.03
C LEU A 131 -38.22 -28.87 -27.37
N LYS A 132 -39.13 -29.78 -27.69
CA LYS A 132 -40.00 -29.69 -28.88
C LYS A 132 -41.06 -28.58 -28.78
N TYR A 133 -41.29 -28.03 -27.59
CA TYR A 133 -42.28 -26.97 -27.35
C TYR A 133 -41.72 -25.57 -27.60
N GLU A 134 -41.01 -25.36 -28.71
CA GLU A 134 -40.40 -24.06 -29.08
C GLU A 134 -41.41 -22.90 -29.17
N ILE A 135 -42.67 -23.21 -29.45
CA ILE A 135 -43.78 -22.24 -29.45
C ILE A 135 -44.03 -21.62 -28.06
N ALA A 136 -43.76 -22.37 -27.00
CA ALA A 136 -44.02 -22.01 -25.61
C ALA A 136 -42.73 -21.64 -24.84
N ILE A 137 -41.56 -21.87 -25.44
CA ILE A 137 -40.25 -21.67 -24.81
C ILE A 137 -39.44 -20.64 -25.60
N GLU A 138 -39.02 -19.58 -24.91
CA GLU A 138 -38.17 -18.53 -25.48
C GLU A 138 -36.70 -18.96 -25.35
N GLU A 139 -36.34 -19.34 -24.12
CA GLU A 139 -34.98 -19.71 -23.74
C GLU A 139 -35.01 -20.90 -22.80
N THR A 140 -34.04 -21.81 -22.93
CA THR A 140 -33.86 -22.96 -22.05
C THR A 140 -32.49 -22.89 -21.38
N PHE A 141 -32.45 -23.03 -20.06
CA PHE A 141 -31.22 -23.10 -19.26
C PHE A 141 -31.11 -24.49 -18.64
N VAL A 142 -30.21 -25.33 -19.14
CA VAL A 142 -29.98 -26.71 -18.71
C VAL A 142 -28.74 -26.76 -17.84
N PHE A 143 -28.89 -27.15 -16.58
CA PHE A 143 -27.80 -27.19 -15.60
C PHE A 143 -27.26 -28.61 -15.45
N TRP A 144 -25.95 -28.75 -15.59
CA TRP A 144 -25.22 -30.03 -15.54
C TRP A 144 -24.28 -30.07 -14.35
N ASP A 145 -24.10 -31.24 -13.75
CA ASP A 145 -23.12 -31.51 -12.70
C ASP A 145 -21.73 -31.62 -13.32
N ALA A 146 -20.90 -30.60 -13.13
CA ALA A 146 -19.57 -30.51 -13.71
C ALA A 146 -18.65 -31.65 -13.23
N ASN A 147 -18.90 -32.24 -12.06
CA ASN A 147 -18.10 -33.36 -11.55
C ASN A 147 -18.43 -34.71 -12.21
N LYS A 148 -19.53 -34.78 -12.96
CA LYS A 148 -19.95 -35.98 -13.70
C LYS A 148 -19.64 -35.91 -15.19
N GLN A 149 -19.08 -34.80 -15.67
CA GLN A 149 -18.65 -34.64 -17.05
C GLN A 149 -17.15 -34.94 -17.19
N PRO A 150 -16.70 -35.54 -18.31
CA PRO A 150 -15.28 -35.74 -18.56
C PRO A 150 -14.57 -34.38 -18.73
N PRO A 151 -13.39 -34.17 -18.11
CA PRO A 151 -12.65 -32.93 -18.25
C PRO A 151 -12.20 -32.70 -19.69
N GLN A 152 -12.28 -31.44 -20.16
CA GLN A 152 -11.78 -31.08 -21.50
C GLN A 152 -10.25 -31.09 -21.50
N THR A 153 -9.65 -31.91 -22.37
CA THR A 153 -8.21 -32.21 -22.37
C THR A 153 -7.35 -31.25 -23.19
N ASN A 154 -7.93 -30.26 -23.88
CA ASN A 154 -7.23 -29.41 -24.86
C ASN A 154 -7.33 -27.90 -24.58
N VAL A 155 -7.23 -27.49 -23.32
CA VAL A 155 -7.30 -26.07 -22.92
C VAL A 155 -5.90 -25.55 -22.60
N ASN A 156 -5.49 -24.45 -23.23
CA ASN A 156 -4.23 -23.78 -22.94
C ASN A 156 -4.43 -22.71 -21.84
N ILE A 157 -3.63 -22.76 -20.78
CA ILE A 157 -3.71 -21.81 -19.66
C ILE A 157 -2.44 -20.97 -19.62
N THR A 158 -2.59 -19.65 -19.70
CA THR A 158 -1.50 -18.67 -19.63
C THR A 158 -1.62 -17.85 -18.35
N PHE A 159 -0.52 -17.74 -17.60
CA PHE A 159 -0.43 -16.89 -16.41
C PHE A 159 0.17 -15.53 -16.78
N VAL A 160 -0.45 -14.46 -16.29
CA VAL A 160 -0.08 -13.07 -16.60
C VAL A 160 0.09 -12.29 -15.30
N LYS A 161 1.33 -11.84 -15.05
CA LYS A 161 1.66 -10.97 -13.92
C LYS A 161 1.83 -9.53 -14.42
N GLN A 162 1.11 -8.59 -13.81
CA GLN A 162 1.20 -7.17 -14.14
C GLN A 162 1.53 -6.33 -12.90
N ASP A 163 2.47 -5.40 -13.05
CA ASP A 163 2.69 -4.34 -12.07
C ASP A 163 1.74 -3.18 -12.39
N ILE A 164 0.93 -2.77 -11.41
CA ILE A 164 0.01 -1.61 -11.54
C ILE A 164 0.11 -0.71 -10.31
N TYR A 165 -0.31 0.55 -10.43
CA TYR A 165 -0.52 1.38 -9.25
C TYR A 165 -1.88 1.10 -8.60
N ALA A 166 -1.99 1.29 -7.29
CA ALA A 166 -3.25 1.12 -6.55
C ALA A 166 -4.40 2.01 -7.05
N SER A 167 -4.10 3.14 -7.69
CA SER A 167 -5.08 4.01 -8.34
C SER A 167 -5.42 3.60 -9.78
N ASP A 168 -4.69 2.65 -10.37
CA ASP A 168 -4.93 2.22 -11.74
C ASP A 168 -6.14 1.28 -11.81
N ASN A 169 -6.92 1.44 -12.88
CA ASN A 169 -8.04 0.55 -13.14
C ASN A 169 -7.52 -0.79 -13.69
N LYS A 170 -7.68 -1.86 -12.89
CA LYS A 170 -7.30 -3.23 -13.24
C LYS A 170 -7.92 -3.72 -14.56
N GLU A 171 -9.17 -3.37 -14.85
CA GLU A 171 -9.85 -3.73 -16.12
C GLU A 171 -9.15 -3.11 -17.33
N LYS A 172 -8.74 -1.85 -17.18
CA LYS A 172 -7.99 -1.15 -18.23
C LYS A 172 -6.63 -1.84 -18.46
N ALA A 173 -5.90 -2.17 -17.40
CA ALA A 173 -4.62 -2.87 -17.50
C ALA A 173 -4.74 -4.25 -18.17
N ILE A 174 -5.81 -5.00 -17.89
CA ILE A 174 -6.10 -6.28 -18.55
C ILE A 174 -6.35 -6.06 -20.04
N ASN A 175 -7.21 -5.12 -20.40
CA ASN A 175 -7.54 -4.82 -21.79
C ASN A 175 -6.32 -4.37 -22.60
N GLU A 176 -5.48 -3.51 -22.02
CA GLU A 176 -4.22 -3.09 -22.64
C GLU A 176 -3.28 -4.27 -22.89
N TYR A 177 -3.15 -5.19 -21.93
CA TYR A 177 -2.38 -6.42 -22.11
C TYR A 177 -2.95 -7.28 -23.25
N LEU A 178 -4.26 -7.53 -23.25
CA LEU A 178 -4.91 -8.39 -24.25
C LEU A 178 -4.80 -7.79 -25.67
N ILE A 179 -4.97 -6.48 -25.83
CA ILE A 179 -4.82 -5.78 -27.12
C ILE A 179 -3.36 -5.80 -27.58
N LYS A 180 -2.42 -5.47 -26.68
CA LYS A 180 -0.98 -5.46 -27.00
C LYS A 180 -0.48 -6.82 -27.49
N ASN A 181 -0.99 -7.90 -26.90
CA ASN A 181 -0.65 -9.27 -27.29
C ASN A 181 -1.52 -9.82 -28.42
N LYS A 182 -2.36 -8.98 -29.06
CA LYS A 182 -3.24 -9.34 -30.18
C LYS A 182 -4.22 -10.48 -29.84
N ILE A 183 -4.60 -10.60 -28.57
CA ILE A 183 -5.58 -11.58 -28.08
C ILE A 183 -7.00 -11.09 -28.37
N ILE A 184 -7.23 -9.77 -28.23
CA ILE A 184 -8.49 -9.10 -28.58
C ILE A 184 -8.21 -7.88 -29.47
N GLN A 185 -9.20 -7.47 -30.27
CA GLN A 185 -9.11 -6.27 -31.11
C GLN A 185 -9.69 -5.01 -30.45
N GLU A 186 -10.69 -5.18 -29.58
CA GLU A 186 -11.38 -4.09 -28.89
C GLU A 186 -11.48 -4.40 -27.38
N PRO A 187 -11.52 -3.37 -26.51
CA PRO A 187 -11.66 -3.56 -25.08
C PRO A 187 -12.89 -4.40 -24.72
N LYS A 188 -12.69 -5.38 -23.84
CA LYS A 188 -13.75 -6.18 -23.24
C LYS A 188 -14.14 -5.58 -21.90
N LEU A 189 -15.44 -5.47 -21.67
CA LEU A 189 -15.98 -5.01 -20.39
C LEU A 189 -15.89 -6.10 -19.32
N ILE A 190 -15.79 -5.70 -18.06
CA ILE A 190 -16.07 -6.59 -16.92
C ILE A 190 -17.51 -7.10 -17.09
N LYS A 191 -17.70 -8.41 -17.16
CA LYS A 191 -19.01 -9.01 -16.95
C LYS A 191 -19.00 -9.71 -15.59
N LEU A 192 -19.81 -9.21 -14.66
CA LEU A 192 -20.05 -9.87 -13.37
C LEU A 192 -20.57 -11.28 -13.66
N GLY A 193 -19.81 -12.29 -13.24
CA GLY A 193 -20.09 -13.68 -13.60
C GLY A 193 -19.74 -14.03 -15.05
N CYS A 194 -18.53 -13.70 -15.55
CA CYS A 194 -18.06 -14.27 -16.83
C CYS A 194 -17.81 -15.76 -16.71
N TYR A 195 -18.29 -16.46 -17.72
CA TYR A 195 -18.43 -17.87 -17.78
C TYR A 195 -18.67 -18.22 -19.26
N ASN A 196 -18.21 -19.35 -19.77
CA ASN A 196 -18.08 -19.54 -21.21
C ASN A 196 -19.41 -19.58 -21.96
N ALA A 197 -19.48 -18.84 -23.07
CA ALA A 197 -20.46 -19.05 -24.13
C ALA A 197 -20.07 -20.26 -24.99
N THR A 198 -20.97 -21.22 -25.19
CA THR A 198 -20.77 -22.20 -26.26
C THR A 198 -20.90 -21.51 -27.63
N PRO A 199 -20.16 -21.95 -28.67
CA PRO A 199 -20.14 -21.32 -30.00
C PRO A 199 -21.51 -21.14 -30.66
N THR A 200 -22.53 -21.83 -30.18
CA THR A 200 -23.89 -21.83 -30.75
C THR A 200 -24.90 -21.03 -29.92
N THR A 201 -24.59 -20.61 -28.69
CA THR A 201 -25.62 -20.15 -27.74
C THR A 201 -25.33 -18.81 -27.06
N GLY A 202 -24.07 -18.41 -26.93
CA GLY A 202 -23.74 -17.06 -26.42
C GLY A 202 -23.91 -16.85 -24.90
N LEU A 203 -23.91 -17.90 -24.07
CA LEU A 203 -24.25 -17.77 -22.63
C LEU A 203 -23.33 -18.48 -21.64
N VAL A 204 -23.33 -17.90 -20.43
CA VAL A 204 -22.28 -17.74 -19.44
C VAL A 204 -22.76 -18.36 -18.07
N VAL A 205 -22.03 -19.37 -17.50
CA VAL A 205 -22.05 -20.23 -16.23
C VAL A 205 -20.97 -20.17 -15.03
N PRO A 206 -21.29 -20.04 -13.72
CA PRO A 206 -20.44 -20.05 -12.51
C PRO A 206 -19.08 -20.73 -12.51
N LEU A 207 -18.04 -19.92 -12.68
CA LEU A 207 -16.69 -20.27 -12.29
C LEU A 207 -16.44 -19.94 -10.80
N PRO A 208 -15.75 -20.83 -10.09
CA PRO A 208 -15.33 -20.65 -8.71
C PRO A 208 -14.31 -19.52 -8.48
N SER A 209 -14.21 -19.01 -7.24
CA SER A 209 -13.12 -18.12 -6.79
C SER A 209 -11.84 -18.91 -6.51
N ILE A 210 -10.66 -18.59 -7.06
CA ILE A 210 -9.48 -19.45 -6.85
C ILE A 210 -8.18 -18.67 -6.57
N ASN A 211 -7.46 -19.14 -5.54
CA ASN A 211 -6.03 -18.97 -5.33
C ASN A 211 -5.26 -20.12 -6.02
N TYR A 212 -4.30 -19.82 -6.89
CA TYR A 212 -3.50 -20.85 -7.59
C TYR A 212 -2.10 -20.97 -6.98
N THR A 213 -1.57 -22.19 -7.00
CA THR A 213 -0.17 -22.50 -6.70
C THR A 213 0.46 -23.19 -7.91
N THR A 214 1.40 -22.55 -8.60
CA THR A 214 2.15 -23.18 -9.70
C THR A 214 3.49 -23.74 -9.19
N HIS A 215 3.86 -24.93 -9.69
CA HIS A 215 5.10 -25.63 -9.41
C HIS A 215 6.27 -25.08 -10.27
N GLU A 216 6.66 -23.82 -10.09
CA GLU A 216 7.90 -23.26 -10.68
C GLU A 216 9.09 -23.33 -9.69
N LYS A 217 9.20 -24.42 -8.93
CA LYS A 217 10.05 -24.45 -7.73
C LYS A 217 11.54 -24.72 -7.96
N ASP A 218 11.99 -25.34 -9.05
CA ASP A 218 13.37 -25.87 -9.03
C ASP A 218 14.48 -24.88 -9.44
N ASN A 219 14.19 -23.85 -10.23
CA ASN A 219 15.18 -22.83 -10.61
C ASN A 219 15.19 -21.62 -9.66
N GLU A 220 14.03 -21.24 -9.10
CA GLU A 220 13.98 -20.19 -8.08
C GLU A 220 14.51 -20.68 -6.74
N ILE A 221 14.33 -21.94 -6.32
CA ILE A 221 14.89 -22.43 -5.04
C ILE A 221 16.42 -22.37 -5.05
N LYS A 222 17.08 -22.62 -6.19
CA LYS A 222 18.54 -22.48 -6.31
C LYS A 222 19.00 -21.02 -6.25
N ASN A 223 18.22 -20.09 -6.81
CA ASN A 223 18.51 -18.65 -6.76
C ASN A 223 18.10 -18.02 -5.41
N TRP A 224 17.12 -18.61 -4.73
CA TRP A 224 16.56 -18.20 -3.44
C TRP A 224 17.43 -18.68 -2.28
N LEU A 225 17.97 -19.90 -2.32
CA LEU A 225 19.03 -20.33 -1.39
C LEU A 225 20.25 -19.40 -1.47
N PHE A 226 20.53 -18.83 -2.65
CA PHE A 226 21.61 -17.88 -2.89
C PHE A 226 21.31 -16.45 -2.40
N GLN A 227 20.03 -16.07 -2.26
CA GLN A 227 19.57 -14.72 -1.87
C GLN A 227 19.05 -14.63 -0.42
N ALA A 228 18.49 -15.71 0.13
CA ALA A 228 17.95 -15.78 1.50
C ALA A 228 19.04 -15.59 2.58
N GLN A 229 20.30 -15.77 2.20
CA GLN A 229 21.44 -15.31 2.97
C GLN A 229 21.84 -13.92 2.45
N LYS A 230 21.12 -12.87 2.86
CA LYS A 230 21.52 -11.49 2.55
C LYS A 230 22.75 -11.13 3.39
N TYR A 231 23.91 -11.48 2.86
CA TYR A 231 25.20 -11.22 3.48
C TYR A 231 25.53 -9.73 3.41
N ILE A 232 25.57 -9.07 4.58
CA ILE A 232 26.12 -7.73 4.71
C ILE A 232 27.48 -7.86 5.39
N ASN A 233 28.53 -7.63 4.60
CA ASN A 233 29.91 -7.66 5.06
C ASN A 233 30.37 -6.23 5.31
N HIS A 234 30.78 -5.95 6.55
CA HIS A 234 31.27 -4.64 6.93
C HIS A 234 32.76 -4.73 7.28
N LYS A 235 33.64 -4.28 6.38
CA LYS A 235 35.08 -4.16 6.64
C LYS A 235 35.37 -2.78 7.23
N THR A 236 35.79 -2.72 8.49
CA THR A 236 36.12 -1.44 9.14
C THR A 236 37.02 -1.64 10.36
N SER A 237 37.89 -0.67 10.62
CA SER A 237 38.64 -0.54 11.88
C SER A 237 37.85 0.15 13.00
N SER A 238 36.55 0.39 12.79
CA SER A 238 35.68 1.04 13.79
C SER A 238 35.49 0.15 15.02
N LYS A 239 35.52 0.79 16.21
CA LYS A 239 35.36 0.13 17.51
C LYS A 239 33.91 -0.29 17.81
N GLU A 240 32.95 0.35 17.16
CA GLU A 240 31.53 -0.01 17.20
C GLU A 240 30.99 -0.05 15.78
N ILE A 241 30.22 -1.10 15.47
CA ILE A 241 29.60 -1.27 14.17
C ILE A 241 28.08 -1.25 14.37
N GLN A 242 27.45 -0.23 13.80
CA GLN A 242 25.99 -0.12 13.74
C GLN A 242 25.53 -0.49 12.33
N PHE A 243 24.65 -1.48 12.24
CA PHE A 243 24.05 -1.85 10.97
C PHE A 243 22.86 -0.94 10.65
N PRO A 244 22.51 -0.77 9.36
CA PRO A 244 21.27 -0.12 8.97
C PRO A 244 20.05 -0.72 9.69
N ARG A 245 19.05 0.11 9.96
CA ARG A 245 17.76 -0.35 10.49
C ARG A 245 17.07 -1.25 9.46
N LEU A 246 16.53 -2.38 9.89
CA LEU A 246 15.90 -3.37 9.01
C LEU A 246 14.45 -3.61 9.42
N TRP A 247 13.58 -3.83 8.43
CA TRP A 247 12.14 -4.04 8.58
C TRP A 247 11.70 -5.32 7.86
N SER A 248 10.67 -5.98 8.40
CA SER A 248 10.07 -7.21 7.87
C SER A 248 8.59 -7.29 8.24
N ASP A 249 7.80 -7.98 7.43
CA ASP A 249 6.38 -8.25 7.69
C ASP A 249 6.16 -9.52 8.53
N LYS A 250 7.25 -10.22 8.88
CA LYS A 250 7.29 -11.40 9.75
C LYS A 250 8.43 -11.28 10.78
N PRO A 251 8.31 -11.92 11.95
CA PRO A 251 9.41 -11.98 12.91
C PRO A 251 10.60 -12.71 12.30
N PHE A 252 11.81 -12.29 12.63
CA PHE A 252 13.06 -12.90 12.16
C PHE A 252 14.13 -12.85 13.23
N THR A 253 15.10 -13.77 13.14
CA THR A 253 16.29 -13.79 13.98
C THR A 253 17.52 -13.43 13.16
N TYR A 254 18.53 -12.87 13.82
CA TYR A 254 19.79 -12.48 13.19
C TYR A 254 20.97 -12.86 14.06
N LYS A 255 22.11 -13.08 13.42
CA LYS A 255 23.41 -13.40 13.99
C LYS A 255 24.46 -12.44 13.45
N ILE A 256 25.26 -11.86 14.33
CA ILE A 256 26.46 -11.09 13.97
C ILE A 256 27.66 -11.97 14.25
N VAL A 257 28.33 -12.42 13.19
CA VAL A 257 29.49 -13.31 13.24
C VAL A 257 30.76 -12.47 13.02
N PRO A 258 31.68 -12.37 13.99
CA PRO A 258 32.91 -11.62 13.79
C PRO A 258 33.90 -12.36 12.90
N LYS A 259 34.63 -11.62 12.06
CA LYS A 259 35.74 -12.14 11.24
C LYS A 259 37.04 -12.09 12.02
N ILE A 260 37.27 -13.09 12.86
CA ILE A 260 38.51 -13.20 13.64
C ILE A 260 39.63 -13.68 12.73
N ASP A 261 40.76 -13.00 12.69
CA ASP A 261 41.93 -13.47 11.96
C ASP A 261 42.57 -14.66 12.70
N PHE A 262 42.53 -15.85 12.09
CA PHE A 262 43.09 -17.07 12.66
C PHE A 262 44.59 -16.92 12.98
N TYR A 263 45.36 -16.25 12.11
CA TYR A 263 46.81 -16.15 12.26
C TYR A 263 47.22 -15.27 13.44
N GLU A 264 46.41 -14.28 13.77
CA GLU A 264 46.62 -13.36 14.90
C GLU A 264 46.10 -13.92 16.23
N THR A 265 45.41 -15.07 16.23
CA THR A 265 44.94 -15.72 17.47
C THR A 265 46.03 -16.49 18.23
N GLY A 266 47.12 -16.86 17.54
CA GLY A 266 48.17 -17.72 18.09
C GLY A 266 47.81 -19.22 18.16
N PHE A 267 46.71 -19.65 17.52
CA PHE A 267 46.35 -21.06 17.44
C PHE A 267 47.25 -21.84 16.46
N THR A 268 47.38 -23.15 16.71
CA THR A 268 48.16 -24.05 15.85
C THR A 268 47.31 -24.54 14.67
N GLU A 269 47.87 -24.57 13.45
CA GLU A 269 47.19 -25.07 12.24
C GLU A 269 47.04 -26.60 12.23
N ASN A 270 46.37 -27.15 13.24
CA ASN A 270 46.00 -28.56 13.34
C ASN A 270 44.52 -28.67 13.71
N GLY A 271 43.97 -29.89 13.66
CA GLY A 271 42.55 -30.10 13.94
C GLY A 271 42.07 -29.57 15.29
N ASN A 272 42.94 -29.51 16.31
CA ASN A 272 42.61 -28.95 17.62
C ASN A 272 42.57 -27.42 17.62
N GLY A 273 43.50 -26.76 16.92
CA GLY A 273 43.49 -25.30 16.79
C GLY A 273 42.31 -24.78 15.95
N TYR A 274 41.95 -25.49 14.87
CA TYR A 274 40.73 -25.17 14.11
C TYR A 274 39.45 -25.32 14.95
N ARG A 275 39.38 -26.34 15.81
CA ARG A 275 38.25 -26.50 16.74
C ARG A 275 38.17 -25.34 17.73
N ALA A 276 39.29 -24.97 18.35
CA ALA A 276 39.35 -23.86 19.29
C ALA A 276 38.96 -22.52 18.65
N TYR A 277 39.38 -22.29 17.40
CA TYR A 277 38.97 -21.11 16.63
C TYR A 277 37.48 -21.07 16.34
N ASN A 278 36.88 -22.19 15.92
CA ASN A 278 35.43 -22.26 15.68
C ASN A 278 34.63 -22.02 16.97
N GLU A 279 35.05 -22.60 18.10
CA GLU A 279 34.45 -22.34 19.41
C GLU A 279 34.52 -20.85 19.79
N MET A 280 35.56 -20.13 19.36
CA MET A 280 35.69 -18.69 19.60
C MET A 280 34.78 -17.86 18.72
N ILE A 281 34.64 -18.20 17.44
CA ILE A 281 33.66 -17.54 16.56
C ILE A 281 32.26 -17.70 17.15
N GLU A 282 31.91 -18.90 17.60
CA GLU A 282 30.60 -19.18 18.22
C GLU A 282 30.38 -18.36 19.48
N ARG A 283 31.36 -18.33 20.41
CA ARG A 283 31.25 -17.55 21.66
C ARG A 283 31.10 -16.04 21.44
N ASN A 284 31.67 -15.52 20.35
CA ASN A 284 31.60 -14.09 20.03
C ASN A 284 30.51 -13.75 19.01
N THR A 285 29.74 -14.75 18.54
CA THR A 285 28.58 -14.53 17.68
C THR A 285 27.41 -14.02 18.51
N ILE A 286 26.90 -12.83 18.16
CA ILE A 286 25.72 -12.26 18.82
C ILE A 286 24.47 -12.71 18.09
N GLN A 287 23.49 -13.24 18.81
CA GLN A 287 22.17 -13.54 18.27
C GLN A 287 21.12 -12.56 18.81
N GLY A 288 20.20 -12.13 17.96
CA GLY A 288 19.08 -11.27 18.35
C GLY A 288 17.83 -11.56 17.54
N GLU A 289 16.71 -10.99 18.01
CA GLU A 289 15.39 -11.16 17.40
C GLU A 289 14.81 -9.81 16.97
N SER A 290 13.94 -9.84 15.97
CA SER A 290 13.17 -8.67 15.54
C SER A 290 12.09 -8.31 16.56
N ILE A 291 11.89 -7.03 16.80
CA ILE A 291 10.86 -6.49 17.70
C ILE A 291 9.64 -6.12 16.88
N GLN A 292 8.44 -6.48 17.34
CA GLN A 292 7.20 -6.04 16.71
C GLN A 292 6.89 -4.58 17.09
N LYS A 293 6.83 -3.68 16.11
CA LYS A 293 6.46 -2.26 16.32
C LYS A 293 4.99 -1.99 16.01
N ALA A 294 4.39 -2.77 15.10
CA ALA A 294 2.97 -2.71 14.77
C ALA A 294 2.45 -4.11 14.36
N PRO A 295 1.13 -4.36 14.31
CA PRO A 295 0.58 -5.63 13.83
C PRO A 295 1.17 -6.01 12.46
N GLY A 296 1.86 -7.15 12.38
CA GLY A 296 2.52 -7.59 11.16
C GLY A 296 3.74 -6.78 10.70
N LYS A 297 4.33 -5.91 11.55
CA LYS A 297 5.55 -5.15 11.23
C LYS A 297 6.61 -5.35 12.31
N TYR A 298 7.72 -5.95 11.92
CA TYR A 298 8.85 -6.32 12.75
C TYR A 298 10.11 -5.58 12.32
N TYR A 299 10.94 -5.15 13.27
CA TYR A 299 12.16 -4.40 12.98
C TYR A 299 13.33 -4.82 13.87
N CYS A 300 14.56 -4.56 13.42
CA CYS A 300 15.74 -4.64 14.27
C CYS A 300 16.75 -3.53 13.98
N LYS A 301 17.59 -3.22 14.97
CA LYS A 301 18.76 -2.34 14.86
C LYS A 301 19.98 -3.05 15.46
N PRO A 302 20.67 -3.91 14.69
CA PRO A 302 21.80 -4.68 15.18
C PRO A 302 22.99 -3.77 15.48
N THR A 303 23.64 -3.96 16.61
CA THR A 303 24.90 -3.29 16.97
C THR A 303 25.87 -4.29 17.61
N ILE A 304 27.16 -4.08 17.37
CA ILE A 304 28.23 -4.86 18.02
C ILE A 304 29.37 -3.94 18.45
N ASN A 305 29.84 -4.14 19.67
CA ASN A 305 31.01 -3.46 20.20
C ASN A 305 32.23 -4.38 20.06
N MET A 306 33.13 -4.03 19.14
CA MET A 306 34.29 -4.83 18.79
C MET A 306 35.33 -4.88 19.91
N ASN A 307 35.34 -3.92 20.84
CA ASN A 307 36.26 -3.95 22.00
C ASN A 307 35.99 -5.11 22.97
N LYS A 308 34.81 -5.75 22.86
CA LYS A 308 34.48 -6.93 23.66
C LYS A 308 35.05 -8.21 23.06
N ILE A 309 35.56 -8.17 21.84
CA ILE A 309 36.20 -9.29 21.15
C ILE A 309 37.70 -9.16 21.38
N PRO A 310 38.35 -10.09 22.09
CA PRO A 310 39.76 -9.94 22.50
C PRO A 310 40.77 -10.22 21.38
N TYR A 311 40.33 -10.29 20.12
CA TYR A 311 41.14 -10.69 18.96
C TYR A 311 41.08 -9.63 17.87
N VAL A 312 42.11 -9.63 17.01
CA VAL A 312 42.09 -8.82 15.78
C VAL A 312 40.97 -9.32 14.88
N THR A 313 40.18 -8.39 14.37
CA THR A 313 39.05 -8.69 13.50
C THR A 313 39.10 -7.82 12.25
N ASP A 314 38.75 -8.41 11.11
CA ASP A 314 38.62 -7.71 9.82
C ASP A 314 37.21 -7.20 9.55
N GLY A 315 36.44 -7.04 10.63
CA GLY A 315 35.03 -6.66 10.61
C GLY A 315 34.10 -7.80 11.01
N VAL A 316 32.86 -7.73 10.52
CA VAL A 316 31.75 -8.58 10.96
C VAL A 316 30.85 -8.96 9.79
N GLU A 317 30.18 -10.10 9.94
CA GLU A 317 29.15 -10.60 9.05
C GLU A 317 27.80 -10.56 9.78
N LEU A 318 26.80 -9.95 9.17
CA LEU A 318 25.42 -10.10 9.61
C LEU A 318 24.76 -11.22 8.80
N VAL A 319 24.32 -12.26 9.50
CA VAL A 319 23.69 -13.47 8.96
C VAL A 319 22.29 -13.57 9.55
N PHE A 320 21.28 -13.79 8.72
CA PHE A 320 19.91 -14.04 9.21
C PHE A 320 19.71 -15.55 9.32
N SER A 321 19.30 -16.04 10.48
CA SER A 321 19.34 -17.47 10.80
C SER A 321 17.98 -17.98 11.28
N GLU A 322 16.95 -17.76 10.48
CA GLU A 322 15.88 -18.75 10.25
C GLU A 322 14.84 -18.18 9.26
N PRO A 323 14.43 -18.96 8.25
CA PRO A 323 13.17 -18.71 7.57
C PRO A 323 12.05 -19.15 8.51
N VAL A 324 11.17 -18.23 8.92
CA VAL A 324 9.83 -18.61 9.40
C VAL A 324 9.12 -19.23 8.22
N SER A 325 9.22 -20.57 8.13
CA SER A 325 8.71 -21.42 7.06
C SER A 325 8.89 -20.84 5.65
N VAL A 326 9.75 -21.49 4.85
CA VAL A 326 9.48 -21.58 3.41
C VAL A 326 8.30 -22.53 3.17
N LEU A 327 7.16 -22.15 3.72
CA LEU A 327 6.04 -21.82 2.88
C LEU A 327 5.85 -20.31 3.10
N GLU A 328 6.40 -19.46 2.24
CA GLU A 328 5.41 -18.85 1.37
C GLU A 328 4.56 -19.99 0.80
N PRO A 329 3.27 -20.12 1.17
CA PRO A 329 2.37 -20.87 0.30
C PRO A 329 2.66 -20.30 -1.10
N PRO A 330 3.00 -21.16 -2.08
CA PRO A 330 3.72 -20.80 -3.31
C PRO A 330 3.30 -19.42 -3.77
N GLN A 331 4.11 -18.37 -3.51
CA GLN A 331 3.70 -16.95 -3.46
C GLN A 331 2.24 -16.82 -3.85
N GLN A 332 1.30 -17.09 -2.92
CA GLN A 332 -0.07 -17.49 -3.28
C GLN A 332 -0.55 -16.47 -4.31
N GLN A 333 -0.51 -16.86 -5.59
CA GLN A 333 -0.68 -15.88 -6.64
C GLN A 333 -2.16 -15.67 -6.61
N GLN A 334 -2.55 -14.62 -5.90
CA GLN A 334 -3.92 -14.18 -5.88
C GLN A 334 -4.17 -13.81 -7.34
N ILE A 335 -4.80 -14.75 -8.04
CA ILE A 335 -5.34 -14.46 -9.33
C ILE A 335 -6.54 -13.62 -9.01
N GLU A 336 -6.44 -12.37 -9.38
CA GLU A 336 -7.44 -11.35 -9.10
C GLU A 336 -8.41 -11.23 -10.27
N ALA A 337 -7.97 -11.64 -11.47
CA ALA A 337 -8.84 -11.68 -12.63
C ALA A 337 -8.54 -12.83 -13.58
N ILE A 338 -9.53 -13.15 -14.41
CA ILE A 338 -9.44 -14.16 -15.46
C ILE A 338 -10.05 -13.60 -16.75
N TYR A 339 -9.46 -13.95 -17.88
CA TYR A 339 -10.02 -13.70 -19.20
C TYR A 339 -10.27 -15.02 -19.93
N PHE A 340 -11.49 -15.14 -20.48
CA PHE A 340 -11.92 -16.18 -21.40
C PHE A 340 -12.50 -15.51 -22.64
N ASP A 341 -12.25 -16.08 -23.82
CA ASP A 341 -12.87 -15.83 -25.14
C ASP A 341 -14.15 -14.94 -25.12
N ASP A 342 -14.00 -13.62 -24.85
CA ASP A 342 -15.02 -12.55 -24.76
C ASP A 342 -15.43 -11.92 -23.39
N GLY A 343 -14.66 -12.08 -22.30
CA GLY A 343 -14.93 -11.31 -21.07
C GLY A 343 -13.85 -11.34 -20.00
N ILE A 344 -13.78 -10.26 -19.20
CA ILE A 344 -12.91 -10.13 -18.03
C ILE A 344 -13.74 -10.33 -16.77
N ARG A 345 -13.25 -11.10 -15.81
CA ARG A 345 -13.85 -11.25 -14.50
C ARG A 345 -12.84 -11.06 -13.37
N PHE A 346 -13.25 -10.32 -12.35
CA PHE A 346 -12.54 -10.25 -11.07
C PHE A 346 -13.05 -11.30 -10.07
N PHE A 347 -12.15 -11.84 -9.27
CA PHE A 347 -12.47 -12.77 -8.20
C PHE A 347 -12.83 -12.01 -6.91
N PRO A 348 -13.95 -12.34 -6.23
CA PRO A 348 -14.29 -11.74 -4.94
C PRO A 348 -13.30 -12.20 -3.86
N GLU A 349 -13.07 -11.36 -2.85
CA GLU A 349 -12.06 -11.57 -1.80
C GLU A 349 -12.39 -12.71 -0.78
N SER A 350 -13.51 -13.43 -0.89
CA SER A 350 -14.00 -14.32 0.18
C SER A 350 -14.14 -15.83 -0.14
N SER A 351 -13.46 -16.62 0.71
CA SER A 351 -13.78 -17.91 1.37
C SER A 351 -13.95 -19.26 0.64
N GLN A 352 -13.96 -19.38 -0.69
CA GLN A 352 -13.94 -20.72 -1.32
C GLN A 352 -12.68 -20.93 -2.17
N THR A 353 -12.00 -22.07 -1.95
CA THR A 353 -10.80 -22.52 -2.66
C THR A 353 -11.18 -23.58 -3.68
N TYR A 354 -10.81 -23.40 -4.94
CA TYR A 354 -11.00 -24.40 -6.00
C TYR A 354 -9.68 -24.56 -6.78
N THR A 355 -9.53 -25.58 -7.61
CA THR A 355 -8.22 -25.90 -8.23
C THR A 355 -8.17 -25.62 -9.74
N ILE A 356 -6.98 -25.74 -10.37
CA ILE A 356 -6.86 -25.70 -11.85
C ILE A 356 -7.74 -26.78 -12.49
N GLU A 357 -7.84 -27.95 -11.86
CA GLU A 357 -8.71 -29.03 -12.32
C GLU A 357 -10.19 -28.62 -12.31
N ASP A 358 -10.61 -27.77 -11.38
CA ASP A 358 -11.97 -27.22 -11.36
C ASP A 358 -12.19 -26.19 -12.47
N LEU A 359 -11.18 -25.38 -12.82
CA LEU A 359 -11.25 -24.53 -14.02
C LEU A 359 -11.39 -25.36 -15.30
N LEU A 360 -10.65 -26.46 -15.43
CA LEU A 360 -10.67 -27.30 -16.62
C LEU A 360 -12.05 -27.91 -16.87
N LYS A 361 -12.78 -28.27 -15.80
CA LYS A 361 -14.18 -28.76 -15.87
C LYS A 361 -15.17 -27.69 -16.33
N LEU A 362 -14.82 -26.42 -16.17
CA LEU A 362 -15.69 -25.27 -16.42
C LEU A 362 -15.28 -24.45 -17.66
N SER A 363 -14.22 -24.89 -18.35
CA SER A 363 -13.68 -24.31 -19.58
C SER A 363 -14.67 -24.24 -20.75
N ASN A 364 -15.69 -25.11 -20.75
CA ASN A 364 -16.86 -25.08 -21.64
C ASN A 364 -16.54 -24.62 -23.10
N GLY A 365 -15.48 -25.22 -23.67
CA GLY A 365 -15.06 -25.04 -25.05
C GLY A 365 -14.01 -23.95 -25.30
N ALA A 366 -13.61 -23.17 -24.28
CA ALA A 366 -12.54 -22.19 -24.39
C ALA A 366 -11.21 -22.87 -24.70
N LYS A 367 -10.49 -22.34 -25.70
CA LYS A 367 -9.19 -22.89 -26.10
C LYS A 367 -8.04 -22.26 -25.34
N ASN A 368 -8.17 -20.99 -24.94
CA ASN A 368 -7.15 -20.25 -24.22
C ASN A 368 -7.76 -19.55 -22.99
N ILE A 369 -7.12 -19.70 -21.84
CA ILE A 369 -7.49 -19.08 -20.57
C ILE A 369 -6.32 -18.22 -20.12
N TYR A 370 -6.59 -16.98 -19.71
CA TYR A 370 -5.56 -16.07 -19.17
C TYR A 370 -5.87 -15.72 -17.72
N LEU A 371 -4.94 -16.03 -16.82
CA LEU A 371 -5.05 -15.79 -15.38
C LEU A 371 -4.19 -14.57 -15.01
N PHE A 372 -4.81 -13.53 -14.46
CA PHE A 372 -4.16 -12.27 -14.12
C PHE A 372 -3.92 -12.12 -12.63
N SER A 373 -2.68 -11.80 -12.27
CA SER A 373 -2.26 -11.38 -10.92
C SER A 373 -1.67 -9.97 -10.98
N PHE A 374 -2.01 -9.11 -10.02
CA PHE A 374 -1.50 -7.74 -9.95
C PHE A 374 -0.58 -7.53 -8.76
N ASN A 375 0.62 -7.05 -9.06
CA ASN A 375 1.49 -6.49 -8.04
C ASN A 375 1.20 -5.00 -7.91
N THR A 376 0.43 -4.65 -6.87
CA THR A 376 -0.09 -3.30 -6.70
C THR A 376 0.91 -2.43 -5.93
N LYS A 377 1.43 -1.39 -6.58
CA LYS A 377 2.36 -0.41 -6.00
C LYS A 377 1.62 0.84 -5.55
N LYS A 378 1.98 1.40 -4.39
CA LYS A 378 1.52 2.75 -3.99
C LYS A 378 2.40 3.82 -4.64
N ARG A 379 1.82 4.97 -4.99
CA ARG A 379 2.60 6.12 -5.47
C ARG A 379 3.29 6.78 -4.29
N ILE A 380 4.51 7.29 -4.48
CA ILE A 380 5.23 8.03 -3.45
C ILE A 380 5.13 9.52 -3.78
N LYS A 381 4.67 10.32 -2.80
CA LYS A 381 4.63 11.78 -2.90
C LYS A 381 5.47 12.41 -1.81
N SER A 382 6.51 13.13 -2.20
CA SER A 382 7.33 13.94 -1.31
C SER A 382 6.89 15.40 -1.40
N ILE A 383 6.61 16.03 -0.26
CA ILE A 383 6.10 17.40 -0.17
C ILE A 383 6.92 18.17 0.87
N GLU A 384 7.58 19.22 0.41
CA GLU A 384 8.26 20.18 1.28
C GLU A 384 7.32 21.36 1.53
N LEU A 385 6.95 21.56 2.80
CA LEU A 385 6.11 22.68 3.20
C LEU A 385 6.97 23.94 3.42
N PRO A 386 6.38 25.14 3.25
CA PRO A 386 7.04 26.38 3.62
C PRO A 386 7.46 26.39 5.08
N ASP A 387 8.51 27.16 5.38
CA ASP A 387 8.97 27.34 6.77
C ASP A 387 7.83 27.87 7.66
N ALA A 388 7.69 27.26 8.82
CA ALA A 388 6.65 27.60 9.78
C ALA A 388 7.24 27.78 11.18
N ILE A 389 6.61 28.65 11.97
CA ILE A 389 6.94 28.85 13.39
C ILE A 389 6.76 27.54 14.14
N ASP A 390 5.65 26.85 13.87
CA ASP A 390 5.35 25.51 14.34
C ASP A 390 5.23 24.55 13.14
N PRO A 391 6.30 23.80 12.82
CA PRO A 391 6.29 22.84 11.72
C PRO A 391 5.28 21.71 11.90
N TYR A 392 4.96 21.31 13.13
CA TYR A 392 3.95 20.28 13.40
C TYR A 392 2.57 20.78 13.04
N GLN A 393 2.21 21.97 13.51
CA GLN A 393 0.92 22.57 13.24
C GLN A 393 0.73 22.81 11.74
N ALA A 394 1.78 23.26 11.02
CA ALA A 394 1.74 23.44 9.58
C ALA A 394 1.45 22.13 8.81
N ILE A 395 2.04 21.00 9.22
CA ILE A 395 1.74 19.69 8.63
C ILE A 395 0.29 19.28 8.92
N ARG A 396 -0.20 19.51 10.14
CA ARG A 396 -1.60 19.20 10.52
C ARG A 396 -2.60 20.02 9.71
N ASP A 397 -2.36 21.30 9.53
CA ASP A 397 -3.23 22.18 8.75
C ASP A 397 -3.19 21.81 7.27
N TRP A 398 -2.01 21.52 6.70
CA TRP A 398 -1.91 21.00 5.32
C TRP A 398 -2.72 19.71 5.13
N LYS A 399 -2.64 18.76 6.08
CA LYS A 399 -3.46 17.53 6.01
C LYS A 399 -4.95 17.84 6.06
N ARG A 400 -5.38 18.81 6.87
CA ARG A 400 -6.79 19.23 6.97
C ARG A 400 -7.26 19.86 5.65
N GLU A 401 -6.49 20.78 5.09
CA GLU A 401 -6.78 21.44 3.81
C GLU A 401 -6.87 20.46 2.63
N ASN A 402 -6.12 19.35 2.68
CA ASN A 402 -6.11 18.32 1.64
C ASN A 402 -7.06 17.14 1.93
N ASN A 403 -7.89 17.21 2.98
CA ASN A 403 -8.79 16.11 3.40
C ASN A 403 -8.05 14.79 3.73
N LEU A 404 -6.81 14.87 4.22
CA LEU A 404 -5.96 13.73 4.58
C LEU A 404 -5.78 13.58 6.11
N TYR A 405 -6.53 14.34 6.92
CA TYR A 405 -6.38 14.39 8.38
C TYR A 405 -6.82 13.11 9.10
N THR A 406 -7.63 12.26 8.46
CA THR A 406 -8.09 10.98 9.03
C THR A 406 -7.06 9.85 8.93
N PHE A 407 -5.99 10.04 8.13
CA PHE A 407 -4.95 9.03 7.97
C PHE A 407 -3.90 9.17 9.07
N PRO A 408 -3.73 8.16 9.94
CA PRO A 408 -2.72 8.21 10.98
C PRO A 408 -1.31 8.14 10.38
N PRO A 409 -0.30 8.70 11.04
CA PRO A 409 1.07 8.51 10.63
C PRO A 409 1.51 7.04 10.74
N LEU A 410 2.48 6.66 9.91
CA LEU A 410 3.13 5.35 9.96
C LEU A 410 4.07 5.19 11.16
N VAL A 411 4.49 6.30 11.74
CA VAL A 411 5.31 6.39 12.95
C VAL A 411 4.44 7.08 14.01
N GLN A 412 4.39 6.55 15.24
CA GLN A 412 3.58 7.18 16.29
C GLN A 412 4.06 8.61 16.56
N GLU A 413 3.14 9.51 16.93
CA GLU A 413 3.40 10.97 17.07
C GLU A 413 4.53 11.28 18.08
N ASP A 414 4.78 10.39 19.04
CA ASP A 414 5.88 10.51 20.03
C ASP A 414 7.25 10.02 19.49
N ASP A 415 7.27 9.38 18.33
CA ASP A 415 8.45 8.83 17.62
C ASP A 415 8.71 9.60 16.31
N ASP A 416 7.99 10.70 16.02
CA ASP A 416 8.36 11.61 14.93
C ASP A 416 9.82 12.00 15.16
N GLU A 417 10.70 11.77 14.18
CA GLU A 417 12.10 12.17 14.26
C GLU A 417 12.14 13.71 14.26
N GLU A 418 11.83 14.33 15.40
CA GLU A 418 12.08 15.73 15.70
C GLU A 418 13.58 15.87 15.73
N ARG A 419 14.15 16.04 14.55
CA ARG A 419 15.57 16.19 14.37
C ARG A 419 15.84 17.65 14.67
N SER A 420 16.44 17.89 15.84
CA SER A 420 17.12 19.15 16.08
C SER A 420 18.45 19.08 15.34
N GLU A 421 18.61 19.92 14.33
CA GLU A 421 19.91 20.16 13.71
C GLU A 421 20.47 21.46 14.30
N ASN A 422 21.72 21.43 14.76
CA ASN A 422 22.37 22.64 15.25
C ASN A 422 22.94 23.39 14.05
N ARG A 423 22.53 24.65 13.90
CA ARG A 423 23.16 25.64 13.04
C ARG A 423 24.06 26.52 13.88
N ASP A 424 25.08 27.10 13.27
CA ASP A 424 25.95 28.08 13.90
C ASP A 424 25.88 29.43 13.17
N ALA A 425 25.80 30.49 13.94
CA ALA A 425 26.26 31.81 13.54
C ALA A 425 27.55 32.09 14.30
N TYR A 426 28.40 32.99 13.80
CA TYR A 426 29.62 33.34 14.52
C TYR A 426 29.91 34.83 14.43
N ILE A 427 30.67 35.31 15.42
CA ILE A 427 31.29 36.63 15.41
C ILE A 427 32.80 36.40 15.43
N GLU A 428 33.51 37.05 14.51
CA GLU A 428 34.95 36.92 14.34
C GLU A 428 35.63 38.26 14.56
N ILE A 429 36.64 38.27 15.42
CA ILE A 429 37.40 39.47 15.80
C ILE A 429 38.84 39.28 15.35
N ASN A 430 39.25 40.09 14.37
CA ASN A 430 40.54 39.95 13.68
C ASN A 430 41.63 40.92 14.16
N SER A 431 41.35 41.77 15.16
CA SER A 431 42.27 42.83 15.62
C SER A 431 42.66 42.66 17.09
N ALA A 432 43.94 42.95 17.39
CA ALA A 432 44.64 42.83 18.68
C ALA A 432 44.80 41.41 19.25
N ALA A 433 43.77 40.57 19.19
CA ALA A 433 43.85 39.13 19.42
C ALA A 433 42.70 38.43 18.68
N TYR A 434 43.02 37.39 17.91
CA TYR A 434 42.01 36.60 17.22
C TYR A 434 41.04 35.95 18.22
N LYS A 435 39.74 36.16 18.02
CA LYS A 435 38.69 35.53 18.84
C LYS A 435 37.46 35.23 17.99
N LYS A 436 37.02 33.97 18.00
CA LYS A 436 35.76 33.50 17.38
C LYS A 436 34.77 33.14 18.49
N ILE A 437 33.56 33.69 18.39
CA ILE A 437 32.45 33.37 19.30
C ILE A 437 31.36 32.68 18.49
N GLU A 438 31.10 31.41 18.81
CA GLU A 438 30.09 30.58 18.14
C GLU A 438 28.74 30.71 18.84
N ILE A 439 27.71 30.99 18.05
CA ILE A 439 26.31 31.11 18.46
C ILE A 439 25.58 29.90 17.85
N ILE A 440 25.52 28.82 18.62
CA ILE A 440 24.82 27.59 18.22
C ILE A 440 23.33 27.75 18.48
N PHE A 441 22.48 27.42 17.51
CA PHE A 441 21.03 27.43 17.66
C PHE A 441 20.37 26.21 16.99
N PRO A 442 19.34 25.61 17.62
CA PRO A 442 18.65 24.45 17.07
C PRO A 442 17.62 24.88 16.01
N ILE A 443 17.57 24.16 14.90
CA ILE A 443 16.44 24.18 13.96
C ILE A 443 15.60 22.92 14.16
N LYS A 444 14.29 23.09 14.11
CA LYS A 444 13.31 22.01 14.21
C LYS A 444 12.93 21.57 12.80
N ILE A 445 13.12 20.29 12.53
CA ILE A 445 12.67 19.64 11.29
C ILE A 445 11.69 18.55 11.67
N VAL A 446 10.47 18.65 11.14
CA VAL A 446 9.41 17.66 11.35
C VAL A 446 9.20 16.91 10.05
N LYS A 447 9.29 15.58 10.14
CA LYS A 447 9.08 14.66 9.02
C LYS A 447 7.90 13.79 9.34
N HIS A 448 6.86 13.86 8.52
CA HIS A 448 5.62 13.13 8.76
C HIS A 448 5.31 12.21 7.57
N THR A 449 5.21 10.92 7.83
CA THR A 449 4.94 9.90 6.81
C THR A 449 3.61 9.22 7.08
N PHE A 450 2.72 9.17 6.09
CA PHE A 450 1.45 8.46 6.22
C PHE A 450 1.03 7.80 4.91
N GLU A 451 0.13 6.83 4.99
CA GLU A 451 -0.37 6.10 3.83
C GLU A 451 -1.87 6.27 3.65
N THR A 452 -2.25 6.33 2.38
CA THR A 452 -3.63 6.23 1.90
C THR A 452 -3.77 4.90 1.15
N THR A 453 -4.95 4.66 0.59
CA THR A 453 -5.22 3.48 -0.25
C THR A 453 -4.27 3.40 -1.45
N ASP A 454 -3.94 4.55 -2.06
CA ASP A 454 -3.21 4.61 -3.33
C ASP A 454 -1.83 5.29 -3.27
N CYS A 455 -1.56 6.09 -2.22
CA CYS A 455 -0.34 6.87 -2.09
C CYS A 455 0.32 6.74 -0.70
N CYS A 456 1.65 6.75 -0.66
CA CYS A 456 2.47 7.03 0.51
C CYS A 456 2.92 8.50 0.44
N TYR A 457 2.63 9.28 1.48
CA TYR A 457 3.01 10.68 1.60
C TYR A 457 4.20 10.84 2.54
N TYR A 458 5.18 11.65 2.12
CA TYR A 458 6.32 12.08 2.91
C TYR A 458 6.32 13.60 2.98
N LEU A 459 6.01 14.16 4.14
CA LEU A 459 5.97 15.60 4.37
C LEU A 459 7.16 16.04 5.21
N VAL A 460 7.74 17.17 4.84
CA VAL A 460 8.82 17.81 5.59
C VAL A 460 8.46 19.27 5.81
N CYS A 461 8.59 19.74 7.05
CA CYS A 461 8.45 21.14 7.42
C CYS A 461 9.56 21.52 8.41
N LYS A 462 10.03 22.77 8.34
CA LYS A 462 11.12 23.27 9.21
C LYS A 462 10.85 24.71 9.67
N ASN A 463 11.60 25.17 10.67
CA ASN A 463 11.51 26.55 11.19
C ASN A 463 12.79 27.39 10.98
N ASP A 464 13.57 27.03 9.96
CA ASP A 464 14.93 27.52 9.68
C ASP A 464 15.00 29.06 9.58
N THR A 465 14.12 29.66 8.78
CA THR A 465 14.11 31.11 8.50
C THR A 465 13.90 31.97 9.74
N LEU A 466 13.02 31.55 10.66
CA LEU A 466 12.76 32.28 11.90
C LEU A 466 13.98 32.21 12.82
N GLN A 467 14.54 31.01 12.99
CA GLN A 467 15.69 30.77 13.86
C GLN A 467 16.93 31.52 13.37
N ILE A 468 17.17 31.55 12.05
CA ILE A 468 18.26 32.32 11.46
C ILE A 468 18.10 33.82 11.75
N LYS A 469 16.90 34.39 11.57
CA LYS A 469 16.65 35.81 11.86
C LYS A 469 16.89 36.16 13.33
N LEU A 470 16.44 35.30 14.25
CA LEU A 470 16.71 35.48 15.68
C LEU A 470 18.22 35.40 15.98
N ALA A 471 18.94 34.51 15.29
CA ALA A 471 20.38 34.36 15.44
C ALA A 471 21.13 35.60 14.99
N GLU A 472 20.74 36.16 13.84
CA GLU A 472 21.31 37.39 13.29
C GLU A 472 21.06 38.58 14.21
N GLN A 473 19.82 38.76 14.70
CA GLN A 473 19.49 39.83 15.65
C GLN A 473 20.29 39.72 16.94
N TYR A 474 20.42 38.51 17.49
CA TYR A 474 21.22 38.27 18.69
C TYR A 474 22.71 38.51 18.44
N ARG A 475 23.23 38.03 17.30
CA ARG A 475 24.62 38.24 16.87
C ARG A 475 24.93 39.73 16.78
N ASP A 476 24.07 40.51 16.14
CA ASP A 476 24.28 41.94 15.93
C ASP A 476 24.21 42.71 17.27
N ALA A 477 23.26 42.36 18.14
CA ALA A 477 23.18 42.95 19.48
C ALA A 477 24.41 42.61 20.35
N TYR A 478 24.91 41.38 20.26
CA TYR A 478 26.10 40.93 20.98
C TYR A 478 27.37 41.59 20.40
N GLY A 479 27.45 41.75 19.09
CA GLY A 479 28.48 42.53 18.39
C GLY A 479 28.56 43.96 18.88
N ASN A 480 27.42 44.66 18.93
CA ASN A 480 27.33 46.02 19.46
C ASN A 480 27.78 46.10 20.94
N TRP A 481 27.41 45.11 21.76
CA TRP A 481 27.89 45.03 23.14
C TRP A 481 29.41 44.82 23.23
N MET A 482 30.01 44.00 22.37
CA MET A 482 31.47 43.86 22.34
C MET A 482 32.17 45.15 21.89
N ASP A 483 31.57 45.89 20.96
CA ASP A 483 32.12 47.16 20.50
C ASP A 483 32.10 48.25 21.57
N GLN A 484 31.06 48.26 22.41
CA GLN A 484 30.93 49.22 23.52
C GLN A 484 31.85 48.93 24.71
N CYS A 485 32.34 47.69 24.85
CA CYS A 485 33.12 47.27 26.01
C CYS A 485 34.32 48.18 26.27
N TYR A 486 34.44 48.64 27.51
CA TYR A 486 35.58 49.45 27.95
C TYR A 486 36.91 48.72 27.79
N ILE A 487 36.95 47.42 28.13
CA ILE A 487 38.13 46.56 27.99
C ILE A 487 37.84 45.51 26.91
N LYS A 488 38.76 45.43 25.95
CA LYS A 488 38.75 44.46 24.85
C LYS A 488 39.99 43.56 24.93
N PRO A 489 39.86 42.27 24.57
CA PRO A 489 40.95 41.31 24.69
C PRO A 489 42.12 41.63 23.76
N GLY A 490 43.34 41.26 24.16
CA GLY A 490 44.55 41.46 23.34
C GLY A 490 45.08 42.89 23.26
N ILE A 491 44.31 43.88 23.73
CA ILE A 491 44.76 45.27 23.84
C ILE A 491 45.45 45.47 25.20
N SER A 492 46.60 46.13 25.17
CA SER A 492 47.32 46.52 26.39
C SER A 492 46.81 47.88 26.87
N TYR A 493 46.35 47.94 28.13
CA TYR A 493 45.84 49.16 28.74
C TYR A 493 46.76 49.62 29.85
N SER A 494 47.08 50.90 29.87
CA SER A 494 47.70 51.55 31.01
C SER A 494 46.72 51.72 32.16
N ALA A 495 47.28 51.75 33.37
CA ALA A 495 46.70 52.29 34.60
C ALA A 495 45.69 53.44 34.38
N GLN A 496 46.13 54.48 33.68
CA GLN A 496 45.37 55.71 33.48
C GLN A 496 44.19 55.50 32.52
N GLU A 497 44.34 54.66 31.50
CA GLU A 497 43.25 54.34 30.55
C GLU A 497 42.13 53.55 31.22
N ILE A 498 42.47 52.54 32.03
CA ILE A 498 41.49 51.77 32.80
C ILE A 498 40.71 52.69 33.74
N ARG A 499 41.42 53.58 34.43
CA ARG A 499 40.83 54.59 35.31
C ARG A 499 39.92 55.57 34.56
N ASN A 500 40.33 56.04 33.38
CA ASN A 500 39.51 56.96 32.59
C ASN A 500 38.20 56.29 32.12
N LYS A 501 38.21 54.96 31.94
CA LYS A 501 37.04 54.17 31.53
C LYS A 501 36.08 53.88 32.70
N PHE A 502 36.59 53.43 33.86
CA PHE A 502 35.75 53.00 34.98
C PHE A 502 35.64 54.01 36.14
N GLY A 503 36.46 55.05 36.17
CA GLY A 503 36.45 56.10 37.20
C GLY A 503 37.04 55.68 38.54
N ARG A 504 36.82 56.53 39.57
CA ARG A 504 37.35 56.38 40.94
C ARG A 504 36.31 55.83 41.93
N SER A 505 35.55 54.84 41.50
CA SER A 505 34.60 54.15 42.38
C SER A 505 34.54 52.67 42.05
N SER A 506 34.63 51.84 43.09
CA SER A 506 34.45 50.40 42.96
C SER A 506 33.05 50.11 42.43
N ARG A 507 32.93 49.27 41.40
CA ARG A 507 31.66 48.92 40.77
C ARG A 507 31.67 47.51 40.23
N ASP A 508 30.49 47.01 39.96
CA ASP A 508 30.33 45.75 39.27
C ASP A 508 30.55 45.96 37.77
N ILE A 509 31.22 45.00 37.16
CA ILE A 509 31.46 44.92 35.72
C ILE A 509 31.10 43.50 35.27
N TYR A 510 30.91 43.30 33.97
CA TYR A 510 30.47 42.02 33.42
C TYR A 510 31.42 41.57 32.34
N ASN A 511 31.73 40.27 32.34
CA ASN A 511 32.52 39.67 31.28
C ASN A 511 31.64 39.19 30.11
N GLN A 512 32.27 38.70 29.06
CA GLN A 512 31.59 38.20 27.84
C GLN A 512 30.60 37.04 28.05
N VAL A 513 30.74 36.25 29.12
CA VAL A 513 29.77 35.18 29.45
C VAL A 513 28.65 35.67 30.37
N GLY A 514 28.66 36.96 30.71
CA GLY A 514 27.69 37.58 31.59
C GLY A 514 27.95 37.35 33.08
N GLU A 515 29.10 36.79 33.45
CA GLU A 515 29.49 36.68 34.84
C GLU A 515 29.77 38.06 35.43
N LYS A 516 29.29 38.24 36.65
CA LYS A 516 29.49 39.45 37.42
C LYS A 516 30.90 39.46 38.02
N CYS A 517 31.71 40.40 37.57
CA CYS A 517 33.08 40.65 38.03
C CYS A 517 33.14 41.96 38.83
N ARG A 518 34.27 42.23 39.50
CA ARG A 518 34.46 43.44 40.31
C ARG A 518 35.58 44.31 39.76
N TYR A 519 35.26 45.59 39.49
CA TYR A 519 36.24 46.66 39.45
C TYR A 519 36.40 47.21 40.87
N ARG A 520 37.58 47.04 41.46
CA ARG A 520 37.87 47.52 42.81
C ARG A 520 38.86 48.67 42.74
N TYR A 521 38.49 49.80 43.30
CA TYR A 521 39.36 50.96 43.50
C TYR A 521 39.67 51.09 44.99
N VAL A 522 40.94 51.27 45.32
CA VAL A 522 41.45 51.41 46.69
C VAL A 522 42.27 52.70 46.76
N THR A 523 41.86 53.62 47.63
CA THR A 523 42.56 54.88 47.85
C THR A 523 43.76 54.64 48.75
N ASN A 524 44.95 55.12 48.36
CA ASN A 524 46.16 55.03 49.19
C ASN A 524 46.82 56.41 49.34
N THR A 525 47.77 56.51 50.27
CA THR A 525 48.48 57.75 50.61
C THR A 525 49.37 58.28 49.48
N PHE A 526 49.88 57.41 48.60
CA PHE A 526 50.83 57.79 47.54
C PHE A 526 50.31 57.49 46.14
N ILE A 527 49.82 56.26 45.91
CA ILE A 527 49.30 55.82 44.61
C ILE A 527 48.08 54.93 44.86
N ASP A 528 46.91 55.36 44.40
CA ASP A 528 45.70 54.54 44.45
C ASP A 528 45.93 53.20 43.72
N ASP A 529 45.31 52.13 44.19
CA ASP A 529 45.30 50.83 43.51
C ASP A 529 43.96 50.59 42.83
N TRP A 530 43.99 49.86 41.72
CA TRP A 530 42.78 49.41 41.05
C TRP A 530 42.95 47.97 40.57
N TYR A 531 41.86 47.22 40.62
CA TYR A 531 41.80 45.82 40.24
C TYR A 531 40.65 45.59 39.27
N VAL A 532 40.90 44.89 38.18
CA VAL A 532 39.87 44.42 37.24
C VAL A 532 39.75 42.92 37.41
N ASN A 533 38.64 42.47 37.98
CA ASN A 533 38.38 41.05 38.28
C ASN A 533 39.52 40.38 39.09
N GLY A 534 40.04 41.10 40.10
CA GLY A 534 41.13 40.62 40.96
C GLY A 534 42.55 40.81 40.40
N ILE A 535 42.69 41.25 39.15
CA ILE A 535 44.00 41.56 38.53
C ILE A 535 44.39 42.98 38.93
N GLU A 536 45.48 43.13 39.68
CA GLU A 536 46.06 44.42 40.03
C GLU A 536 46.53 45.17 38.78
N CYS A 537 46.18 46.44 38.69
CA CYS A 537 46.41 47.26 37.50
C CYS A 537 47.26 48.51 37.75
N SER A 538 47.84 48.64 38.95
CA SER A 538 48.77 49.71 39.32
C SER A 538 50.17 49.45 38.74
N GLY A 539 50.74 50.44 38.05
CA GLY A 539 52.17 50.49 37.70
C GLY A 539 52.59 49.98 36.32
N TRP A 540 51.85 49.08 35.67
CA TRP A 540 52.24 48.50 34.36
C TRP A 540 51.06 48.38 33.39
N ASN A 541 51.35 48.25 32.09
CA ASN A 541 50.33 48.00 31.09
C ASN A 541 49.85 46.54 31.18
N ILE A 542 48.53 46.33 31.10
CA ILE A 542 47.91 45.01 31.27
C ILE A 542 47.07 44.66 30.06
N THR A 543 47.22 43.42 29.64
CA THR A 543 46.44 42.83 28.56
C THR A 543 45.43 41.85 29.16
N PHE A 544 44.17 42.01 28.79
CA PHE A 544 43.09 41.13 29.25
C PHE A 544 42.75 40.08 28.20
N SER A 545 42.22 38.93 28.64
CA SER A 545 41.73 37.84 27.78
C SER A 545 40.22 37.93 27.49
N ASN A 546 39.50 38.75 28.25
CA ASN A 546 38.05 38.89 28.19
C ASN A 546 37.63 40.33 27.87
N PHE A 547 36.41 40.46 27.34
CA PHE A 547 35.70 41.72 27.31
C PHE A 547 35.21 42.08 28.73
N TYR A 548 35.27 43.37 29.08
CA TYR A 548 34.62 43.87 30.29
C TYR A 548 33.88 45.17 30.03
N ASP A 549 32.62 45.21 30.48
CA ASP A 549 31.77 46.39 30.44
C ASP A 549 31.03 46.59 31.77
N THR A 550 30.42 47.77 31.97
CA THR A 550 29.54 48.04 33.11
C THR A 550 28.13 47.46 32.94
N THR A 551 27.78 47.01 31.75
CA THR A 551 26.51 46.35 31.43
C THR A 551 26.74 44.88 31.06
N PRO A 552 25.82 43.96 31.43
CA PRO A 552 25.92 42.57 30.99
C PRO A 552 25.67 42.45 29.48
N PRO A 553 26.22 41.41 28.82
CA PRO A 553 25.90 41.11 27.43
C PRO A 553 24.41 40.81 27.26
N PRO A 554 23.85 40.98 26.04
CA PRO A 554 22.47 40.63 25.77
C PRO A 554 22.22 39.16 26.07
N LYS A 555 21.06 38.86 26.66
CA LYS A 555 20.63 37.49 26.92
C LYS A 555 20.24 36.81 25.62
N LYS A 556 20.64 35.56 25.46
CA LYS A 556 20.21 34.74 24.32
C LYS A 556 18.68 34.61 24.34
N PRO A 557 17.98 34.81 23.21
CA PRO A 557 16.53 34.64 23.15
C PRO A 557 16.12 33.24 23.58
N GLN A 558 14.98 33.15 24.27
CA GLN A 558 14.50 31.91 24.87
C GLN A 558 14.05 30.92 23.78
N GLU A 559 13.54 31.45 22.67
CA GLU A 559 13.14 30.76 21.45
C GLU A 559 14.31 30.09 20.72
N MET A 560 15.56 30.47 21.05
CA MET A 560 16.79 29.85 20.55
C MET A 560 17.40 28.83 21.54
N CYS A 561 16.77 28.63 22.69
CA CYS A 561 17.21 27.66 23.71
C CYS A 561 16.36 26.39 23.59
N CYS A 562 17.01 25.21 23.65
CA CYS A 562 16.37 23.90 23.42
C CYS A 562 15.24 23.52 24.41
N SER A 563 14.86 24.38 25.37
CA SER A 563 14.04 24.02 26.53
C SER A 563 12.57 24.43 26.46
N PHE A 564 12.08 25.03 25.37
CA PHE A 564 10.73 25.62 25.35
C PHE A 564 9.56 24.73 24.89
N PHE A 565 9.80 23.49 24.46
CA PHE A 565 8.72 22.66 23.88
C PHE A 565 8.21 21.52 24.76
N HIS A 566 8.44 21.56 26.08
CA HIS A 566 7.96 20.52 27.01
C HIS A 566 6.74 20.90 27.86
N ASN A 567 6.02 21.99 27.56
CA ASN A 567 4.76 22.30 28.24
C ASN A 567 3.85 23.17 27.34
N ILE A 568 3.03 22.55 26.49
CA ILE A 568 1.60 22.88 26.28
C ILE A 568 0.87 21.58 25.97
#